data_AF-A0A8S3UCT8-F1
#
_entry.id   AF-A0A8S3UCT8-F1
#
_cell.length_a   1.000
_cell.length_b   1.000
_cell.length_c   1.000
_cell.angle_alpha   90.00
_cell.angle_beta   90.00
_cell.angle_gamma   90.00
#
_symmetry.space_group_name_H-M   'P 1'
#
loop_
_entity.id
_entity.type
_entity.pdbx_description
1 polymer ?
#
loop_
_entity_poly.entity_id
_entity_poly.type
_entity_poly.pdbx_seq_one_letter_code
_entity_poly.pdbx_strand_id
1 'polypeptide(L)'
;MLCEKVITCFTQEQTAETDSTSNCSDANGAEYRHKLPVTPEEISNLIESAIPQSTRCHYKWGYNVFSNWQKERRARPVSDNLPIPVEALTQSITEMEPCMRDTALQYFLAEAKKTDGNDYPSASLYQLFVAIQGQIRLNDPAVNLLTQPTYVKCRKVLDSMMKKRSAEGAVIGSDNPPKLLDTMVYLNGIHFALRGGKEHRNLRLNKNPQITGPFIDSELNKRYILYKEDISKTNSGGMKDKKYTPKTVKAYENIEYPDRCFEKYKRLCPKDEVDAFYFKPLVNFTTDQWFCKVPVGHNTLQKTVKRLCTAVGLEGKRTNHSLRASTATRLYQAGVEEQLICHRSNAVRSYKRTANFQQNESSEILYGKKQKTTTCTETKLQSQEEKTSHDTSHQVVNIEAVRRQSVANVSEFL
;
A
#
# COMPACT_ATOMS: atom_id res chain seq x y z
N MET A 1 37.35 30.91 -42.62
CA MET A 1 36.60 31.90 -41.83
C MET A 1 36.55 31.46 -40.36
N LEU A 2 37.48 32.03 -39.58
CA LEU A 2 37.39 32.44 -38.16
C LEU A 2 37.14 31.35 -37.08
N CYS A 3 37.95 31.18 -36.03
CA CYS A 3 39.20 31.80 -35.55
C CYS A 3 39.72 30.88 -34.40
N GLU A 4 40.86 30.18 -34.49
CA GLU A 4 42.26 30.57 -34.19
C GLU A 4 42.70 30.57 -32.70
N LYS A 5 43.91 29.99 -32.48
CA LYS A 5 44.91 30.11 -31.36
C LYS A 5 44.89 29.03 -30.24
N VAL A 6 45.80 28.03 -30.18
CA VAL A 6 47.30 27.99 -30.05
C VAL A 6 47.71 28.32 -28.58
N ILE A 7 48.47 27.51 -27.83
CA ILE A 7 49.95 27.40 -27.81
C ILE A 7 50.40 26.12 -27.04
N THR A 8 51.47 25.50 -27.56
CA THR A 8 52.30 24.40 -27.06
C THR A 8 53.51 24.83 -26.21
N CYS A 9 54.02 23.88 -25.41
CA CYS A 9 55.41 23.67 -24.90
C CYS A 9 55.93 24.52 -23.73
N PHE A 10 56.47 23.84 -22.70
CA PHE A 10 57.93 23.77 -22.45
C PHE A 10 58.27 22.68 -21.40
N THR A 11 59.21 21.80 -21.77
CA THR A 11 59.98 20.91 -20.89
C THR A 11 61.32 21.57 -20.56
N GLN A 12 61.78 21.50 -19.31
CA GLN A 12 63.21 21.45 -18.99
C GLN A 12 63.46 20.85 -17.60
N GLU A 13 64.43 19.94 -17.58
CA GLU A 13 65.00 19.21 -16.44
C GLU A 13 65.83 20.12 -15.52
N GLN A 14 65.93 19.77 -14.23
CA GLN A 14 67.23 19.60 -13.56
C GLN A 14 67.11 18.91 -12.19
N THR A 15 68.19 18.22 -11.86
CA THR A 15 68.43 17.20 -10.84
C THR A 15 68.93 17.73 -9.49
N ALA A 16 68.64 16.96 -8.43
CA ALA A 16 69.44 16.68 -7.21
C ALA A 16 69.99 17.82 -6.33
N GLU A 17 69.61 17.84 -5.03
CA GLU A 17 70.53 17.66 -3.89
C GLU A 17 69.77 17.58 -2.54
N THR A 18 70.45 16.95 -1.59
CA THR A 18 70.01 16.45 -0.27
C THR A 18 70.01 17.50 0.86
N ASP A 19 69.29 17.12 1.92
CA ASP A 19 69.55 17.38 3.35
C ASP A 19 68.86 18.51 4.14
N SER A 20 68.11 18.00 5.13
CA SER A 20 68.02 18.42 6.53
C SER A 20 67.49 19.83 6.91
N THR A 21 66.29 19.78 7.49
CA THR A 21 65.85 20.48 8.71
C THR A 21 66.15 21.98 8.86
N SER A 22 65.10 22.79 8.77
CA SER A 22 64.93 23.93 9.65
C SER A 22 63.46 24.12 9.98
N ASN A 23 63.11 23.81 11.22
CA ASN A 23 61.87 24.22 11.87
C ASN A 23 61.68 25.74 11.71
N CYS A 24 60.53 26.16 11.21
CA CYS A 24 59.93 27.43 11.58
C CYS A 24 58.54 27.16 12.11
N SER A 25 58.46 27.21 13.43
CA SER A 25 57.24 27.20 14.23
C SER A 25 56.46 28.50 14.05
N ASP A 26 55.16 28.30 13.84
CA ASP A 26 54.03 29.08 14.34
C ASP A 26 53.63 30.43 13.69
N ALA A 27 52.44 30.34 13.11
CA ALA A 27 51.27 31.19 13.31
C ALA A 27 51.26 32.60 12.68
N ASN A 28 50.58 32.70 11.54
CA ASN A 28 49.69 33.83 11.23
C ASN A 28 48.58 33.45 10.24
N GLY A 29 47.45 32.97 10.78
CA GLY A 29 46.17 33.68 10.64
C GLY A 29 45.62 34.01 9.25
N ALA A 30 45.57 33.05 8.32
CA ALA A 30 44.50 33.04 7.33
C ALA A 30 43.61 31.83 7.61
N GLU A 31 42.51 32.03 8.35
CA GLU A 31 41.43 31.06 8.41
C GLU A 31 40.83 30.96 7.01
N TYR A 32 41.40 30.09 6.18
CA TYR A 32 40.81 29.77 4.90
C TYR A 32 39.40 29.26 5.18
N ARG A 33 38.40 29.96 4.62
CA ARG A 33 36.97 29.63 4.75
C ARG A 33 36.66 28.18 4.37
N HIS A 34 37.49 27.59 3.51
CA HIS A 34 37.30 26.25 2.97
C HIS A 34 38.39 25.30 3.47
N LYS A 35 38.02 24.01 3.53
CA LYS A 35 38.94 22.94 3.93
C LYS A 35 40.14 22.85 2.98
N LEU A 36 41.19 22.19 3.47
CA LEU A 36 42.35 21.85 2.65
C LEU A 36 41.93 21.12 1.36
N PRO A 37 42.67 21.30 0.25
CA PRO A 37 42.38 20.63 -1.01
C PRO A 37 42.27 19.11 -0.82
N VAL A 38 41.16 18.55 -1.29
CA VAL A 38 40.89 17.11 -1.26
C VAL A 38 41.68 16.43 -2.37
N THR A 39 42.26 15.28 -2.05
CA THR A 39 42.96 14.42 -3.00
C THR A 39 41.97 13.68 -3.92
N PRO A 40 42.41 13.24 -5.12
CA PRO A 40 41.59 12.39 -5.99
C PRO A 40 41.11 11.09 -5.33
N GLU A 41 41.91 10.54 -4.40
CA GLU A 41 41.56 9.34 -3.63
C GLU A 41 40.44 9.63 -2.63
N GLU A 42 40.50 10.75 -1.90
CA GLU A 42 39.42 11.18 -1.01
C GLU A 42 38.11 11.45 -1.78
N ILE A 43 38.19 12.06 -2.96
CA ILE A 43 37.03 12.25 -3.83
C ILE A 43 36.46 10.89 -4.27
N SER A 44 37.32 9.94 -4.64
CA SER A 44 36.90 8.58 -5.03
C SER A 44 36.20 7.85 -3.89
N ASN A 45 36.74 7.94 -2.67
CA ASN A 45 36.13 7.38 -1.46
C ASN A 45 34.77 8.02 -1.13
N LEU A 46 34.61 9.33 -1.37
CA LEU A 46 33.33 10.02 -1.23
C LEU A 46 32.31 9.56 -2.28
N ILE A 47 32.74 9.33 -3.52
CA ILE A 47 31.88 8.79 -4.59
C ILE A 47 31.46 7.36 -4.26
N GLU A 48 32.37 6.51 -3.79
CA GLU A 48 32.03 5.15 -3.39
C GLU A 48 31.04 5.14 -2.23
N SER A 49 31.29 5.93 -1.19
CA SER A 49 30.40 6.01 -0.02
C SER A 49 29.06 6.72 -0.30
N ALA A 50 28.89 7.36 -1.47
CA ALA A 50 27.65 8.03 -1.85
C ALA A 50 26.45 7.08 -1.99
N ILE A 51 26.68 5.80 -2.30
CA ILE A 51 25.62 4.79 -2.38
C ILE A 51 25.56 4.01 -1.06
N PRO A 52 24.45 4.10 -0.29
CA PRO A 52 24.32 3.40 0.97
C PRO A 52 24.51 1.89 0.84
N GLN A 53 25.11 1.27 1.85
CA GLN A 53 25.37 -0.18 1.85
C GLN A 53 24.08 -1.01 1.69
N SER A 54 22.98 -0.59 2.30
CA SER A 54 21.67 -1.24 2.14
C SER A 54 21.19 -1.23 0.68
N THR A 55 21.42 -0.13 -0.03
CA THR A 55 21.10 0.03 -1.45
C THR A 55 21.98 -0.88 -2.32
N ARG A 56 23.29 -0.96 -2.03
CA ARG A 56 24.20 -1.90 -2.71
C ARG A 56 23.76 -3.35 -2.52
N CYS A 57 23.37 -3.73 -1.30
CA CYS A 57 22.81 -5.05 -1.02
C CYS A 57 21.53 -5.33 -1.80
N HIS A 58 20.64 -4.33 -1.93
CA HIS A 58 19.41 -4.46 -2.71
C HIS A 58 19.69 -4.68 -4.20
N TYR A 59 20.64 -3.94 -4.79
CA TYR A 59 21.03 -4.11 -6.19
C TYR A 59 21.62 -5.50 -6.44
N LYS A 60 22.54 -5.92 -5.56
CA LYS A 60 23.15 -7.26 -5.59
C LYS A 60 22.11 -8.36 -5.47
N TRP A 61 21.08 -8.19 -4.65
CA TRP A 61 19.97 -9.13 -4.55
C TRP A 61 19.25 -9.31 -5.89
N GLY A 62 18.82 -8.22 -6.53
CA GLY A 62 18.13 -8.30 -7.83
C GLY A 62 19.00 -8.92 -8.92
N TYR A 63 20.28 -8.55 -8.98
CA TYR A 63 21.28 -9.15 -9.88
C TYR A 63 21.41 -10.66 -9.66
N ASN A 64 21.58 -11.10 -8.42
CA ASN A 64 21.73 -12.52 -8.10
C ASN A 64 20.50 -13.35 -8.48
N VAL A 65 19.29 -12.81 -8.28
CA VAL A 65 18.04 -13.49 -8.69
C VAL A 65 18.02 -13.66 -10.21
N PHE A 66 18.40 -12.62 -10.97
CA PHE A 66 18.50 -12.69 -12.42
C PHE A 66 19.56 -13.72 -12.87
N SER A 67 20.77 -13.68 -12.31
CA SER A 67 21.84 -14.62 -12.66
C SER A 67 21.49 -16.07 -12.31
N ASN A 68 20.76 -16.30 -11.21
CA ASN A 68 20.27 -17.63 -10.84
C ASN A 68 19.20 -18.11 -11.82
N TRP A 69 18.25 -17.25 -12.20
CA TRP A 69 17.28 -17.57 -13.25
C TRP A 69 17.97 -17.96 -14.56
N GLN A 70 18.99 -17.21 -15.00
CA GLN A 70 19.77 -17.57 -16.20
C GLN A 70 20.38 -18.97 -16.07
N LYS A 71 21.00 -19.30 -14.92
CA LYS A 71 21.59 -20.63 -14.65
C LYS A 71 20.54 -21.74 -14.72
N GLU A 72 19.42 -21.58 -14.03
CA GLU A 72 18.34 -22.55 -14.01
C GLU A 72 17.71 -22.75 -15.39
N ARG A 73 17.56 -21.66 -16.15
CA ARG A 73 16.95 -21.72 -17.47
C ARG A 73 17.82 -22.45 -18.48
N ARG A 74 19.14 -22.27 -18.42
CA ARG A 74 20.12 -23.02 -19.24
C ARG A 74 20.13 -24.51 -18.90
N ALA A 75 19.87 -24.88 -17.65
CA ALA A 75 19.85 -26.27 -17.22
C ALA A 75 18.58 -27.03 -17.64
N ARG A 76 17.52 -26.34 -18.07
CA ARG A 76 16.29 -26.96 -18.56
C ARG A 76 16.33 -27.12 -20.08
N PRO A 77 16.41 -28.34 -20.63
CA PRO A 77 16.32 -28.56 -22.06
C PRO A 77 14.93 -28.13 -22.54
N VAL A 78 14.90 -27.21 -23.51
CA VAL A 78 13.69 -26.92 -24.30
C VAL A 78 13.89 -27.64 -25.63
N SER A 79 12.83 -28.28 -26.15
CA SER A 79 12.79 -28.84 -27.51
C SER A 79 13.35 -27.85 -28.54
N ASP A 80 13.90 -28.34 -29.64
CA ASP A 80 14.76 -27.73 -30.67
C ASP A 80 14.53 -26.27 -31.12
N ASN A 81 13.47 -25.59 -30.71
CA ASN A 81 13.25 -24.15 -30.87
C ASN A 81 13.24 -23.43 -29.52
N LEU A 82 14.39 -22.88 -29.09
CA LEU A 82 14.44 -22.00 -27.93
C LEU A 82 13.66 -20.70 -28.24
N PRO A 83 12.63 -20.33 -27.46
CA PRO A 83 11.91 -19.07 -27.66
C PRO A 83 12.72 -17.83 -27.22
N ILE A 84 13.85 -18.03 -26.53
CA ILE A 84 14.72 -16.97 -26.02
C ILE A 84 16.10 -17.01 -26.70
N PRO A 85 16.68 -15.86 -27.08
CA PRO A 85 18.06 -15.81 -27.57
C PRO A 85 19.06 -16.39 -26.54
N VAL A 86 20.05 -17.14 -27.00
CA VAL A 86 21.06 -17.78 -26.13
C VAL A 86 21.85 -16.74 -25.36
N GLU A 87 22.15 -15.61 -25.98
CA GLU A 87 22.90 -14.49 -25.42
C GLU A 87 22.18 -13.87 -24.22
N ALA A 88 20.84 -13.86 -24.22
CA ALA A 88 20.05 -13.40 -23.08
C ALA A 88 20.25 -14.30 -21.84
N LEU A 89 20.70 -15.54 -22.03
CA LEU A 89 20.96 -16.49 -20.96
C LEU A 89 22.44 -16.58 -20.57
N THR A 90 23.39 -16.13 -21.40
CA THR A 90 24.83 -16.28 -21.14
C THR A 90 25.52 -14.98 -20.73
N GLN A 91 25.09 -13.83 -21.28
CA GLN A 91 25.71 -12.54 -20.99
C GLN A 91 25.28 -11.98 -19.63
N SER A 92 26.15 -11.15 -19.02
CA SER A 92 25.79 -10.38 -17.82
C SER A 92 24.81 -9.27 -18.20
N ILE A 93 23.75 -9.09 -17.41
CA ILE A 93 22.72 -8.06 -17.68
C ILE A 93 23.27 -6.63 -17.76
N THR A 94 24.40 -6.38 -17.09
CA THR A 94 25.09 -5.08 -17.10
C THR A 94 25.77 -4.79 -18.43
N GLU A 95 26.10 -5.81 -19.20
CA GLU A 95 26.89 -5.73 -20.45
C GLU A 95 26.02 -5.95 -21.70
N MET A 96 24.79 -6.43 -21.54
CA MET A 96 23.87 -6.65 -22.65
C MET A 96 23.53 -5.35 -23.40
N GLU A 97 23.46 -5.42 -24.72
CA GLU A 97 22.87 -4.37 -25.54
C GLU A 97 21.40 -4.07 -25.13
N PRO A 98 20.89 -2.84 -25.27
CA PRO A 98 19.58 -2.44 -24.77
C PRO A 98 18.41 -3.33 -25.24
N CYS A 99 18.40 -3.74 -26.51
CA CYS A 99 17.35 -4.61 -27.06
C CYS A 99 17.40 -6.04 -26.49
N MET A 100 18.61 -6.57 -26.27
CA MET A 100 18.83 -7.88 -25.66
C MET A 100 18.45 -7.86 -24.20
N ARG A 101 18.79 -6.79 -23.50
CA ARG A 101 18.39 -6.55 -22.11
C ARG A 101 16.87 -6.47 -21.94
N ASP A 102 16.17 -5.74 -22.81
CA ASP A 102 14.70 -5.69 -22.83
C ASP A 102 14.09 -7.09 -23.04
N THR A 103 14.69 -7.89 -23.94
CA THR A 103 14.24 -9.27 -24.21
C THR A 103 14.47 -10.19 -23.01
N ALA A 104 15.68 -10.19 -22.44
CA ALA A 104 16.00 -11.01 -21.27
C ALA A 104 15.08 -10.70 -20.08
N LEU A 105 14.81 -9.41 -19.84
CA LEU A 105 13.93 -8.95 -18.76
C LEU A 105 12.47 -9.37 -18.95
N GLN A 106 11.95 -9.46 -20.17
CA GLN A 106 10.59 -9.96 -20.41
C GLN A 106 10.43 -11.40 -19.90
N TYR A 107 11.31 -12.29 -20.33
CA TYR A 107 11.28 -13.69 -19.93
C TYR A 107 11.51 -13.86 -18.45
N PHE A 108 12.52 -13.16 -17.92
CA PHE A 108 12.81 -13.17 -16.51
C PHE A 108 11.61 -12.75 -15.66
N LEU A 109 10.96 -11.64 -15.97
CA LEU A 109 9.81 -11.15 -15.21
C LEU A 109 8.61 -12.11 -15.26
N ALA A 110 8.44 -12.82 -16.37
CA ALA A 110 7.39 -13.83 -16.53
C ALA A 110 7.68 -15.12 -15.73
N GLU A 111 8.95 -15.51 -15.62
CA GLU A 111 9.38 -16.81 -15.07
C GLU A 111 9.90 -16.73 -13.62
N ALA A 112 10.28 -15.55 -13.12
CA ALA A 112 10.92 -15.41 -11.82
C ALA A 112 10.03 -15.88 -10.66
N LYS A 113 10.56 -16.81 -9.86
CA LYS A 113 9.97 -17.38 -8.65
C LYS A 113 10.92 -17.24 -7.46
N LYS A 114 10.34 -17.24 -6.27
CA LYS A 114 11.07 -17.30 -5.00
C LYS A 114 11.72 -18.68 -4.81
N THR A 115 12.62 -18.77 -3.85
CA THR A 115 13.30 -20.04 -3.47
C THR A 115 12.34 -21.10 -2.94
N ASP A 116 11.16 -20.71 -2.45
CA ASP A 116 10.08 -21.61 -2.00
C ASP A 116 9.17 -22.07 -3.16
N GLY A 117 9.46 -21.67 -4.40
CA GLY A 117 8.67 -21.98 -5.60
C GLY A 117 7.43 -21.08 -5.80
N ASN A 118 7.11 -20.21 -4.85
CA ASN A 118 6.00 -19.28 -4.96
C ASN A 118 6.35 -18.10 -5.87
N ASP A 119 5.33 -17.47 -6.46
CA ASP A 119 5.51 -16.26 -7.24
C ASP A 119 5.89 -15.06 -6.35
N TYR A 120 6.69 -14.14 -6.89
CA TYR A 120 6.94 -12.87 -6.22
C TYR A 120 5.65 -12.04 -6.18
N PRO A 121 5.26 -11.45 -5.03
CA PRO A 121 4.18 -10.46 -4.98
C PRO A 121 4.42 -9.28 -5.94
N SER A 122 3.37 -8.55 -6.31
CA SER A 122 3.46 -7.42 -7.25
C SER A 122 4.50 -6.37 -6.82
N ALA A 123 4.49 -5.97 -5.56
CA ALA A 123 5.47 -5.04 -4.99
C ALA A 123 6.91 -5.61 -5.06
N SER A 124 7.10 -6.87 -4.67
CA SER A 124 8.43 -7.51 -4.71
C SER A 124 8.96 -7.65 -6.13
N LEU A 125 8.12 -7.94 -7.12
CA LEU A 125 8.51 -8.02 -8.53
C LEU A 125 8.99 -6.65 -9.05
N TYR A 126 8.28 -5.57 -8.69
CA TYR A 126 8.70 -4.21 -9.02
C TYR A 126 10.04 -3.86 -8.38
N GLN A 127 10.23 -4.17 -7.09
CA GLN A 127 11.50 -3.96 -6.40
C GLN A 127 12.65 -4.74 -7.06
N LEU A 128 12.37 -5.93 -7.60
CA LEU A 128 13.34 -6.72 -8.33
C LEU A 128 13.79 -6.04 -9.63
N PHE A 129 12.85 -5.43 -10.36
CA PHE A 129 13.13 -4.63 -11.54
C PHE A 129 13.95 -3.37 -11.23
N VAL A 130 13.63 -2.68 -10.12
CA VAL A 130 14.37 -1.50 -9.64
C VAL A 130 15.77 -1.87 -9.18
N ALA A 131 15.94 -2.99 -8.47
CA ALA A 131 17.24 -3.50 -8.04
C ALA A 131 18.15 -3.78 -9.23
N ILE A 132 17.63 -4.41 -10.28
CA ILE A 132 18.37 -4.67 -11.52
C ILE A 132 18.76 -3.37 -12.22
N GLN A 133 17.84 -2.39 -12.32
CA GLN A 133 18.18 -1.07 -12.84
C GLN A 133 19.31 -0.42 -12.04
N GLY A 134 19.26 -0.51 -10.71
CA GLY A 134 20.30 -0.02 -9.82
C GLY A 134 21.66 -0.65 -10.12
N GLN A 135 21.69 -1.97 -10.32
CA GLN A 135 22.92 -2.69 -10.69
C GLN A 135 23.47 -2.23 -12.05
N ILE A 136 22.61 -2.03 -13.05
CA ILE A 136 23.04 -1.53 -14.38
C ILE A 136 23.62 -0.12 -14.26
N ARG A 137 23.00 0.74 -13.45
CA ARG A 137 23.43 2.13 -13.24
C ARG A 137 24.77 2.30 -12.56
N LEU A 138 25.28 1.25 -11.90
CA LEU A 138 26.66 1.28 -11.39
C LEU A 138 27.68 1.35 -12.53
N ASN A 139 27.35 0.79 -13.70
CA ASN A 139 28.22 0.79 -14.89
C ASN A 139 27.78 1.84 -15.92
N ASP A 140 26.47 2.02 -16.10
CA ASP A 140 25.88 2.99 -17.03
C ASP A 140 24.78 3.83 -16.34
N PRO A 141 25.16 4.96 -15.73
CA PRO A 141 24.22 5.81 -14.98
C PRO A 141 23.05 6.36 -15.80
N ALA A 142 23.18 6.42 -17.14
CA ALA A 142 22.15 6.98 -18.01
C ALA A 142 20.96 6.04 -18.22
N VAL A 143 21.12 4.73 -17.99
CA VAL A 143 20.07 3.73 -18.23
C VAL A 143 18.88 3.96 -17.31
N ASN A 144 17.67 3.95 -17.87
CA ASN A 144 16.42 3.99 -17.11
C ASN A 144 15.41 3.01 -17.70
N LEU A 145 15.35 1.81 -17.12
CA LEU A 145 14.43 0.75 -17.51
C LEU A 145 12.96 1.17 -17.36
N LEU A 146 12.65 2.08 -16.43
CA LEU A 146 11.28 2.52 -16.16
C LEU A 146 10.77 3.58 -17.15
N THR A 147 11.65 4.35 -17.80
CA THR A 147 11.24 5.46 -18.67
C THR A 147 11.70 5.31 -20.12
N GLN A 148 12.90 4.78 -20.38
CA GLN A 148 13.49 4.80 -21.72
C GLN A 148 12.68 3.96 -22.73
N PRO A 149 12.46 4.47 -23.97
CA PRO A 149 11.65 3.79 -24.99
C PRO A 149 12.16 2.40 -25.41
N THR A 150 13.46 2.14 -25.26
CA THR A 150 14.07 0.83 -25.53
C THR A 150 13.49 -0.31 -24.68
N TYR A 151 13.00 -0.01 -23.47
CA TYR A 151 12.52 -1.00 -22.50
C TYR A 151 10.99 -1.09 -22.42
N VAL A 152 10.27 -0.77 -23.50
CA VAL A 152 8.78 -0.78 -23.48
C VAL A 152 8.22 -2.19 -23.26
N LYS A 153 8.82 -3.23 -23.85
CA LYS A 153 8.21 -4.56 -23.81
C LYS A 153 8.34 -5.19 -22.41
N CYS A 154 9.52 -5.15 -21.79
CA CYS A 154 9.68 -5.64 -20.42
C CYS A 154 8.81 -4.86 -19.42
N ARG A 155 8.61 -3.55 -19.61
CA ARG A 155 7.67 -2.76 -18.79
C ARG A 155 6.22 -3.21 -18.95
N LYS A 156 5.77 -3.51 -20.16
CA LYS A 156 4.43 -4.07 -20.40
C LYS A 156 4.26 -5.44 -19.74
N VAL A 157 5.29 -6.29 -19.78
CA VAL A 157 5.29 -7.57 -19.07
C VAL A 157 5.25 -7.36 -17.56
N LEU A 158 6.08 -6.45 -17.01
CA LEU A 158 6.07 -6.10 -15.59
C LEU A 158 4.67 -5.65 -15.14
N ASP A 159 4.06 -4.70 -15.84
CA ASP A 159 2.73 -4.19 -15.53
C ASP A 159 1.66 -5.29 -15.60
N SER A 160 1.68 -6.12 -16.64
CA SER A 160 0.77 -7.26 -16.79
C SER A 160 0.93 -8.27 -15.64
N MET A 161 2.17 -8.63 -15.30
CA MET A 161 2.46 -9.56 -14.19
C MET A 161 2.08 -8.96 -12.84
N MET A 162 2.34 -7.68 -12.61
CA MET A 162 1.92 -6.97 -11.39
C MET A 162 0.40 -6.95 -11.26
N LYS A 163 -0.34 -6.65 -12.34
CA LYS A 163 -1.82 -6.68 -12.35
C LYS A 163 -2.35 -8.09 -12.08
N LYS A 164 -1.80 -9.11 -12.77
CA LYS A 164 -2.16 -10.52 -12.57
C LYS A 164 -1.95 -10.94 -11.13
N ARG A 165 -0.76 -10.67 -10.57
CA ARG A 165 -0.40 -11.04 -9.19
C ARG A 165 -1.20 -10.27 -8.15
N SER A 166 -1.56 -9.01 -8.40
CA SER A 166 -2.46 -8.26 -7.52
C SER A 166 -3.90 -8.81 -7.57
N ALA A 167 -4.37 -9.29 -8.72
CA ALA A 167 -5.67 -9.94 -8.85
C ALA A 167 -5.70 -11.33 -8.19
N GLU A 168 -4.66 -12.14 -8.40
CA GLU A 168 -4.49 -13.46 -7.77
C GLU A 168 -4.26 -13.36 -6.25
N GLY A 169 -3.56 -12.30 -5.83
CA GLY A 169 -3.31 -11.93 -4.44
C GLY A 169 -4.47 -11.20 -3.77
N ALA A 170 -5.63 -11.04 -4.43
CA ALA A 170 -6.81 -10.51 -3.77
C ALA A 170 -7.25 -11.50 -2.69
N VAL A 171 -6.88 -11.25 -1.43
CA VAL A 171 -7.19 -12.15 -0.29
C VAL A 171 -8.61 -11.93 0.25
N ILE A 172 -9.30 -10.92 -0.25
CA ILE A 172 -10.67 -10.54 0.11
C ILE A 172 -11.56 -10.67 -1.15
N GLY A 173 -12.72 -11.31 -1.01
CA GLY A 173 -13.67 -11.58 -2.08
C GLY A 173 -14.77 -12.56 -1.64
N SER A 174 -15.59 -13.00 -2.60
CA SER A 174 -16.73 -13.89 -2.34
C SER A 174 -16.82 -15.07 -3.32
N ASP A 175 -15.70 -15.42 -3.95
CA ASP A 175 -15.57 -16.50 -4.94
C ASP A 175 -15.53 -17.89 -4.30
N ASN A 176 -15.06 -18.03 -3.06
CA ASN A 176 -15.00 -19.29 -2.33
C ASN A 176 -15.27 -19.13 -0.82
N PRO A 177 -15.60 -20.23 -0.10
CA PRO A 177 -15.99 -20.16 1.30
C PRO A 177 -14.93 -19.58 2.26
N PRO A 178 -13.65 -19.99 2.23
CA PRO A 178 -12.61 -19.37 3.05
C PRO A 178 -12.43 -17.87 2.80
N LYS A 179 -12.42 -17.43 1.54
CA LYS A 179 -12.22 -16.02 1.18
C LYS A 179 -13.42 -15.16 1.59
N LEU A 180 -14.64 -15.67 1.43
CA LEU A 180 -15.85 -15.00 1.90
C LEU A 180 -15.84 -14.84 3.43
N LEU A 181 -15.43 -15.88 4.17
CA LEU A 181 -15.28 -15.79 5.62
C LEU A 181 -14.27 -14.70 6.03
N ASP A 182 -13.08 -14.70 5.44
CA ASP A 182 -12.04 -13.72 5.75
C ASP A 182 -12.47 -12.29 5.38
N THR A 183 -13.23 -12.16 4.30
CA THR A 183 -13.87 -10.91 3.88
C THR A 183 -14.85 -10.40 4.92
N MET A 184 -15.71 -11.27 5.45
CA MET A 184 -16.66 -10.88 6.50
C MET A 184 -15.95 -10.48 7.81
N VAL A 185 -14.86 -11.14 8.17
CA VAL A 185 -14.04 -10.75 9.34
C VAL A 185 -13.43 -9.37 9.10
N TYR A 186 -12.85 -9.12 7.93
CA TYR A 186 -12.29 -7.82 7.57
C TYR A 186 -13.34 -6.71 7.57
N LEU A 187 -14.47 -6.91 6.87
CA LEU A 187 -15.54 -5.93 6.73
C LEU A 187 -16.17 -5.59 8.09
N ASN A 188 -16.51 -6.60 8.89
CA ASN A 188 -17.04 -6.36 10.23
C ASN A 188 -16.02 -5.63 11.11
N GLY A 189 -14.73 -6.00 11.02
CA GLY A 189 -13.66 -5.37 11.78
C GLY A 189 -13.46 -3.89 11.41
N ILE A 190 -13.46 -3.55 10.11
CA ILE A 190 -13.24 -2.17 9.64
C ILE A 190 -14.49 -1.30 9.81
N HIS A 191 -15.69 -1.79 9.48
CA HIS A 191 -16.92 -0.99 9.55
C HIS A 191 -17.41 -0.78 10.97
N PHE A 192 -17.33 -1.82 11.81
CA PHE A 192 -17.82 -1.78 13.19
C PHE A 192 -16.71 -1.53 14.20
N ALA A 193 -15.46 -1.37 13.75
CA ALA A 193 -14.30 -1.07 14.58
C ALA A 193 -14.13 -2.04 15.76
N LEU A 194 -14.32 -3.34 15.49
CA LEU A 194 -14.16 -4.41 16.47
C LEU A 194 -12.70 -4.53 16.90
N ARG A 195 -12.48 -4.79 18.19
CA ARG A 195 -11.20 -4.62 18.89
C ARG A 195 -10.31 -5.86 18.81
N GLY A 196 -10.88 -7.06 18.68
CA GLY A 196 -10.10 -8.30 18.65
C GLY A 196 -10.93 -9.58 18.45
N GLY A 197 -10.26 -10.73 18.42
CA GLY A 197 -10.88 -12.02 18.09
C GLY A 197 -12.02 -12.45 19.02
N LYS A 198 -12.08 -11.95 20.27
CA LYS A 198 -13.16 -12.26 21.21
C LYS A 198 -14.46 -11.57 20.83
N GLU A 199 -14.37 -10.30 20.45
CA GLU A 199 -15.53 -9.53 19.97
C GLU A 199 -16.07 -10.14 18.67
N HIS A 200 -15.20 -10.56 17.74
CA HIS A 200 -15.62 -11.33 16.57
C HIS A 200 -16.28 -12.67 16.94
N ARG A 201 -15.68 -13.43 17.87
CA ARG A 201 -16.20 -14.76 18.27
C ARG A 201 -17.59 -14.68 18.91
N ASN A 202 -17.89 -13.57 19.58
CA ASN A 202 -19.14 -13.32 20.31
C ASN A 202 -20.26 -12.78 19.42
N LEU A 203 -19.99 -12.43 18.15
CA LEU A 203 -21.05 -12.08 17.22
C LEU A 203 -21.95 -13.29 16.97
N ARG A 204 -23.24 -13.02 16.75
CA ARG A 204 -24.30 -14.00 16.49
C ARG A 204 -25.01 -13.66 15.18
N LEU A 205 -25.30 -14.68 14.36
CA LEU A 205 -25.98 -14.50 13.08
C LEU A 205 -27.50 -14.69 13.18
N ASN A 206 -27.94 -15.69 13.95
CA ASN A 206 -29.33 -16.16 13.94
C ASN A 206 -30.09 -15.71 15.19
N LYS A 207 -29.64 -16.09 16.40
CA LYS A 207 -30.30 -15.75 17.65
C LYS A 207 -29.77 -14.41 18.20
N ASN A 208 -30.68 -13.46 18.45
CA ASN A 208 -30.34 -12.11 18.93
C ASN A 208 -29.10 -11.50 18.24
N PRO A 209 -29.13 -11.39 16.90
CA PRO A 209 -27.96 -10.99 16.13
C PRO A 209 -27.58 -9.54 16.42
N GLN A 210 -26.27 -9.29 16.64
CA GLN A 210 -25.76 -7.93 16.76
C GLN A 210 -25.74 -7.19 15.40
N ILE A 211 -25.74 -7.92 14.28
CA ILE A 211 -25.73 -7.35 12.93
C ILE A 211 -27.05 -7.69 12.25
N THR A 212 -27.85 -6.68 11.94
CA THR A 212 -29.18 -6.82 11.33
C THR A 212 -29.29 -6.04 10.03
N GLY A 213 -30.34 -6.33 9.26
CA GLY A 213 -30.59 -5.77 7.93
C GLY A 213 -30.50 -6.82 6.82
N PRO A 214 -30.39 -6.38 5.56
CA PRO A 214 -30.27 -4.98 5.12
C PRO A 214 -31.54 -4.14 5.42
N PHE A 215 -31.35 -2.83 5.60
CA PHE A 215 -32.39 -1.81 5.70
C PHE A 215 -32.20 -0.75 4.61
N ILE A 216 -33.22 0.05 4.32
CA ILE A 216 -33.11 1.21 3.42
C ILE A 216 -33.11 2.49 4.27
N ASP A 217 -32.13 3.36 4.03
CA ASP A 217 -32.12 4.70 4.58
C ASP A 217 -32.99 5.61 3.69
N SER A 218 -34.14 6.06 4.20
CA SER A 218 -35.14 6.79 3.41
C SER A 218 -34.65 8.13 2.89
N GLU A 219 -33.73 8.78 3.59
CA GLU A 219 -33.18 10.08 3.20
C GLU A 219 -32.11 9.93 2.11
N LEU A 220 -31.27 8.91 2.23
CA LEU A 220 -30.14 8.69 1.32
C LEU A 220 -30.47 7.74 0.16
N ASN A 221 -31.62 7.05 0.23
CA ASN A 221 -32.00 5.93 -0.64
C ASN A 221 -30.87 4.89 -0.80
N LYS A 222 -30.22 4.53 0.30
CA LYS A 222 -29.08 3.59 0.33
C LYS A 222 -29.35 2.45 1.28
N ARG A 223 -28.97 1.23 0.87
CA ARG A 223 -29.06 0.07 1.77
C ARG A 223 -27.94 0.08 2.79
N TYR A 224 -28.23 -0.42 3.99
CA TYR A 224 -27.24 -0.57 5.05
C TYR A 224 -27.54 -1.76 5.96
N ILE A 225 -26.49 -2.24 6.64
CA ILE A 225 -26.62 -3.14 7.79
C ILE A 225 -26.35 -2.36 9.08
N LEU A 226 -27.03 -2.76 10.15
CA LEU A 226 -26.94 -2.14 11.46
C LEU A 226 -26.18 -3.05 12.41
N TYR A 227 -25.09 -2.57 12.98
CA TYR A 227 -24.43 -3.22 14.11
C TYR A 227 -24.89 -2.55 15.42
N LYS A 228 -25.33 -3.35 16.38
CA LYS A 228 -25.62 -2.94 17.75
C LYS A 228 -24.77 -3.76 18.71
N GLU A 229 -23.89 -3.08 19.43
CA GLU A 229 -23.00 -3.70 20.42
C GLU A 229 -23.82 -4.28 21.59
N ASP A 230 -23.42 -5.45 22.07
CA ASP A 230 -23.92 -5.96 23.34
C ASP A 230 -23.33 -5.14 24.48
N ILE A 231 -24.12 -4.86 25.51
CA ILE A 231 -23.62 -4.26 26.76
C ILE A 231 -22.60 -5.22 27.37
N SER A 232 -21.32 -5.03 27.09
CA SER A 232 -20.31 -6.01 27.48
C SER A 232 -18.95 -5.37 27.73
N LYS A 233 -18.79 -4.66 28.87
CA LYS A 233 -17.61 -4.71 29.76
C LYS A 233 -18.03 -4.33 31.18
N THR A 234 -17.80 -5.24 32.14
CA THR A 234 -17.74 -4.93 33.59
C THR A 234 -18.84 -3.98 34.10
N ASN A 235 -20.11 -4.33 33.86
CA ASN A 235 -21.18 -3.76 34.68
C ASN A 235 -21.02 -4.35 36.08
N SER A 236 -20.27 -3.63 36.91
CA SER A 236 -20.13 -3.98 38.33
C SER A 236 -21.44 -3.69 39.08
N GLY A 237 -22.47 -3.20 38.37
CA GLY A 237 -23.71 -2.68 38.91
C GLY A 237 -23.56 -1.25 39.45
N GLY A 238 -22.44 -0.58 39.15
CA GLY A 238 -22.15 0.74 39.69
C GLY A 238 -23.01 1.84 39.07
N MET A 239 -23.17 2.96 39.79
CA MET A 239 -23.95 4.12 39.33
C MET A 239 -23.48 4.67 37.96
N LYS A 240 -22.19 4.49 37.62
CA LYS A 240 -21.57 4.90 36.34
C LYS A 240 -21.96 4.00 35.16
N ASP A 241 -22.35 2.75 35.43
CA ASP A 241 -22.73 1.76 34.40
C ASP A 241 -24.18 1.96 33.92
N LYS A 242 -25.01 2.63 34.72
CA LYS A 242 -26.44 2.90 34.45
C LYS A 242 -26.68 3.85 33.27
N LYS A 243 -25.66 4.60 32.83
CA LYS A 243 -25.72 5.57 31.72
C LYS A 243 -25.09 5.07 30.41
N TYR A 244 -24.64 3.82 30.35
CA TYR A 244 -23.97 3.30 29.16
C TYR A 244 -24.97 3.09 28.01
N THR A 245 -24.74 3.79 26.89
CA THR A 245 -25.49 3.58 25.66
C THR A 245 -24.73 2.60 24.75
N PRO A 246 -25.35 1.48 24.35
CA PRO A 246 -24.72 0.54 23.43
C PRO A 246 -24.37 1.22 22.11
N LYS A 247 -23.16 0.99 21.64
CA LYS A 247 -22.71 1.49 20.36
C LYS A 247 -23.58 0.94 19.23
N THR A 248 -24.05 1.84 18.38
CA THR A 248 -24.81 1.50 17.17
C THR A 248 -24.12 2.09 15.94
N VAL A 249 -23.89 1.29 14.90
CA VAL A 249 -23.18 1.71 13.68
C VAL A 249 -23.90 1.21 12.44
N LYS A 250 -24.26 2.14 11.53
CA LYS A 250 -24.70 1.82 10.17
C LYS A 250 -23.47 1.57 9.28
N ALA A 251 -23.51 0.49 8.50
CA ALA A 251 -22.57 0.24 7.40
C ALA A 251 -23.37 0.16 6.08
N TYR A 252 -23.22 1.20 5.26
CA TYR A 252 -23.90 1.33 3.97
C TYR A 252 -23.29 0.40 2.92
N GLU A 253 -24.09 0.03 1.93
CA GLU A 253 -23.70 -0.86 0.86
C GLU A 253 -22.52 -0.33 0.04
N ASN A 254 -21.68 -1.24 -0.43
CA ASN A 254 -20.60 -0.93 -1.35
C ASN A 254 -21.08 -1.15 -2.78
N ILE A 255 -21.29 -0.06 -3.51
CA ILE A 255 -21.77 -0.08 -4.90
C ILE A 255 -20.71 -0.64 -5.86
N GLU A 256 -19.43 -0.46 -5.55
CA GLU A 256 -18.32 -0.96 -6.38
C GLU A 256 -18.14 -2.48 -6.25
N TYR A 257 -18.45 -3.05 -5.09
CA TYR A 257 -18.29 -4.49 -4.81
C TYR A 257 -19.54 -5.09 -4.15
N PRO A 258 -20.69 -5.13 -4.85
CA PRO A 258 -21.97 -5.56 -4.27
C PRO A 258 -21.96 -7.03 -3.83
N ASP A 259 -21.14 -7.87 -4.47
CA ASP A 259 -21.02 -9.30 -4.16
C ASP A 259 -20.27 -9.61 -2.86
N ARG A 260 -19.67 -8.60 -2.21
CA ARG A 260 -18.93 -8.74 -0.94
C ARG A 260 -19.82 -8.38 0.25
N CYS A 261 -21.09 -8.77 0.20
CA CYS A 261 -22.09 -8.32 1.16
C CYS A 261 -22.48 -9.40 2.19
N PHE A 262 -22.92 -8.89 3.34
CA PHE A 262 -23.47 -9.66 4.46
C PHE A 262 -24.59 -10.65 4.04
N GLU A 263 -25.41 -10.27 3.07
CA GLU A 263 -26.53 -11.09 2.57
C GLU A 263 -26.06 -12.40 1.96
N LYS A 264 -25.02 -12.36 1.11
CA LYS A 264 -24.45 -13.57 0.49
C LYS A 264 -23.90 -14.51 1.56
N TYR A 265 -23.16 -13.97 2.54
CA TYR A 265 -22.66 -14.76 3.65
C TYR A 265 -23.80 -15.41 4.45
N LYS A 266 -24.80 -14.62 4.83
CA LYS A 266 -25.96 -15.09 5.61
C LYS A 266 -26.73 -16.19 4.89
N ARG A 267 -26.95 -16.05 3.57
CA ARG A 267 -27.66 -17.06 2.75
C ARG A 267 -26.93 -18.41 2.73
N LEU A 268 -25.61 -18.38 2.65
CA LEU A 268 -24.76 -19.56 2.51
C LEU A 268 -24.40 -20.23 3.84
N CYS A 269 -24.73 -19.58 4.96
CA CYS A 269 -24.58 -20.11 6.31
C CYS A 269 -25.74 -21.06 6.66
N PRO A 270 -25.49 -22.05 7.55
CA PRO A 270 -26.57 -22.90 8.02
C PRO A 270 -27.58 -22.07 8.84
N LYS A 271 -28.88 -22.31 8.61
CA LYS A 271 -30.00 -21.67 9.35
C LYS A 271 -30.19 -22.22 10.78
N ASP A 272 -29.10 -22.67 11.40
CA ASP A 272 -29.12 -23.46 12.63
C ASP A 272 -29.30 -22.60 13.89
N GLU A 273 -29.65 -23.22 15.01
CA GLU A 273 -29.81 -22.57 16.32
C GLU A 273 -28.47 -22.22 17.00
N VAL A 274 -27.34 -22.61 16.40
CA VAL A 274 -26.01 -22.37 16.96
C VAL A 274 -25.74 -20.87 17.05
N ASP A 275 -25.41 -20.43 18.26
CA ASP A 275 -25.25 -19.02 18.59
C ASP A 275 -23.87 -18.48 18.19
N ALA A 276 -23.65 -18.34 16.88
CA ALA A 276 -22.40 -17.85 16.31
C ALA A 276 -22.63 -17.06 15.02
N PHE A 277 -21.71 -16.14 14.72
CA PHE A 277 -21.68 -15.43 13.44
C PHE A 277 -20.82 -16.14 12.41
N TYR A 278 -19.61 -16.54 12.82
CA TYR A 278 -18.61 -17.11 11.92
C TYR A 278 -18.66 -18.63 11.94
N PHE A 279 -19.06 -19.23 10.83
CA PHE A 279 -19.11 -20.67 10.62
C PHE A 279 -17.91 -21.19 9.80
N LYS A 280 -17.48 -22.43 10.08
CA LYS A 280 -16.35 -23.04 9.38
C LYS A 280 -16.70 -23.32 7.91
N PRO A 281 -15.79 -23.02 6.96
CA PRO A 281 -15.99 -23.32 5.56
C PRO A 281 -16.05 -24.84 5.30
N LEU A 282 -16.93 -25.28 4.41
CA LEU A 282 -16.97 -26.65 3.90
C LEU A 282 -15.89 -26.85 2.82
N VAL A 283 -15.26 -28.03 2.82
CA VAL A 283 -14.32 -28.44 1.76
C VAL A 283 -15.10 -28.79 0.48
N ASN A 284 -16.16 -29.59 0.63
CA ASN A 284 -17.09 -29.95 -0.44
C ASN A 284 -18.39 -29.14 -0.26
N PHE A 285 -18.38 -27.89 -0.71
CA PHE A 285 -19.56 -27.02 -0.64
C PHE A 285 -20.45 -27.18 -1.88
N THR A 286 -21.73 -26.86 -1.73
CA THR A 286 -22.70 -26.81 -2.84
C THR A 286 -22.99 -25.36 -3.23
N THR A 287 -23.82 -25.16 -4.26
CA THR A 287 -24.25 -23.82 -4.68
C THR A 287 -24.90 -23.03 -3.54
N ASP A 288 -25.62 -23.71 -2.64
CA ASP A 288 -26.45 -23.06 -1.61
C ASP A 288 -25.89 -23.18 -0.18
N GLN A 289 -24.89 -24.04 0.06
CA GLN A 289 -24.34 -24.25 1.40
C GLN A 289 -22.81 -24.27 1.39
N TRP A 290 -22.21 -23.19 1.89
CA TRP A 290 -20.75 -23.02 1.92
C TRP A 290 -20.13 -23.24 3.29
N PHE A 291 -20.94 -23.17 4.34
CA PHE A 291 -20.47 -23.25 5.72
C PHE A 291 -21.15 -24.38 6.48
N CYS A 292 -20.41 -25.00 7.40
CA CYS A 292 -20.94 -26.03 8.28
C CYS A 292 -21.39 -25.45 9.62
N LYS A 293 -22.15 -26.22 10.39
CA LYS A 293 -22.75 -25.83 11.68
C LYS A 293 -21.72 -25.60 12.81
N VAL A 294 -20.43 -25.72 12.51
CA VAL A 294 -19.35 -25.58 13.50
C VAL A 294 -18.83 -24.14 13.50
N PRO A 295 -18.85 -23.43 14.63
CA PRO A 295 -18.27 -22.10 14.73
C PRO A 295 -16.75 -22.10 14.50
N VAL A 296 -16.25 -21.00 13.95
CA VAL A 296 -14.81 -20.78 13.80
C VAL A 296 -14.18 -20.52 15.18
N GLY A 297 -13.03 -21.15 15.44
CA GLY A 297 -12.31 -20.98 16.70
C GLY A 297 -11.76 -19.57 16.90
N HIS A 298 -11.70 -19.12 18.16
CA HIS A 298 -11.19 -17.80 18.54
C HIS A 298 -9.79 -17.52 17.98
N ASN A 299 -8.87 -18.49 18.10
CA ASN A 299 -7.50 -18.35 17.60
C ASN A 299 -7.44 -18.17 16.08
N THR A 300 -8.31 -18.84 15.34
CA THR A 300 -8.40 -18.70 13.88
C THR A 300 -8.88 -17.30 13.50
N LEU A 301 -9.95 -16.81 14.15
CA LEU A 301 -10.47 -15.46 13.93
C LEU A 301 -9.46 -14.38 14.33
N GLN A 302 -8.74 -14.56 15.43
CA GLN A 302 -7.72 -13.62 15.91
C GLN A 302 -6.54 -13.49 14.94
N LYS A 303 -6.21 -14.56 14.20
CA LYS A 303 -5.12 -14.61 13.23
C LYS A 303 -5.53 -14.18 11.83
N THR A 304 -6.81 -13.92 11.55
CA THR A 304 -7.30 -13.60 10.19
C THR A 304 -6.58 -12.38 9.60
N VAL A 305 -6.57 -11.23 10.25
CA VAL A 305 -5.91 -10.03 9.68
C VAL A 305 -4.41 -10.22 9.52
N LYS A 306 -3.77 -10.95 10.42
CA LYS A 306 -2.36 -11.31 10.27
C LYS A 306 -2.15 -12.13 8.99
N ARG A 307 -2.96 -13.18 8.77
CA ARG A 307 -2.91 -14.01 7.56
C ARG A 307 -3.15 -13.17 6.30
N LEU A 308 -4.18 -12.31 6.32
CA LEU A 308 -4.50 -11.42 5.20
C LEU A 308 -3.31 -10.54 4.84
N CYS A 309 -2.74 -9.82 5.81
CA CYS A 309 -1.58 -8.96 5.61
C CYS A 309 -0.33 -9.73 5.15
N THR A 310 -0.07 -10.93 5.70
CA THR A 310 1.06 -11.74 5.26
C THR A 310 0.90 -12.22 3.81
N ALA A 311 -0.31 -12.61 3.41
CA ALA A 311 -0.59 -13.10 2.07
C ALA A 311 -0.36 -12.03 0.98
N VAL A 312 -0.50 -10.76 1.33
CA VAL A 312 -0.23 -9.62 0.44
C VAL A 312 1.17 -9.01 0.60
N GLY A 313 2.00 -9.57 1.48
CA GLY A 313 3.37 -9.10 1.72
C GLY A 313 3.48 -7.87 2.63
N LEU A 314 2.43 -7.53 3.39
CA LEU A 314 2.49 -6.47 4.41
C LEU A 314 3.19 -6.98 5.67
N GLU A 315 4.32 -6.35 5.99
CA GLU A 315 5.13 -6.69 7.16
C GLU A 315 4.63 -6.04 8.47
N GLY A 316 5.12 -6.55 9.59
CA GLY A 316 4.89 -6.00 10.94
C GLY A 316 3.76 -6.68 11.74
N LYS A 317 3.53 -6.17 12.96
CA LYS A 317 2.50 -6.68 13.88
C LYS A 317 1.10 -6.21 13.48
N ARG A 318 0.53 -6.82 12.43
CA ARG A 318 -0.85 -6.60 11.99
C ARG A 318 -1.79 -7.58 12.68
N THR A 319 -2.80 -7.07 13.37
CA THR A 319 -3.81 -7.86 14.10
C THR A 319 -5.20 -7.33 13.83
N ASN A 320 -6.25 -8.01 14.28
CA ASN A 320 -7.61 -7.48 14.15
C ASN A 320 -7.77 -6.09 14.81
N HIS A 321 -6.99 -5.81 15.85
CA HIS A 321 -6.94 -4.49 16.47
C HIS A 321 -6.46 -3.39 15.52
N SER A 322 -5.60 -3.74 14.56
CA SER A 322 -5.11 -2.82 13.54
C SER A 322 -6.22 -2.32 12.62
N LEU A 323 -7.30 -3.10 12.39
CA LEU A 323 -8.44 -2.62 11.59
C LEU A 323 -9.11 -1.43 12.26
N ARG A 324 -9.33 -1.48 13.57
CA ARG A 324 -9.89 -0.36 14.33
C ARG A 324 -9.02 0.90 14.22
N ALA A 325 -7.69 0.74 14.29
CA ALA A 325 -6.75 1.84 14.08
C ALA A 325 -6.87 2.41 12.67
N SER A 326 -6.96 1.54 11.66
CA SER A 326 -7.18 1.93 10.25
C SER A 326 -8.50 2.66 10.06
N THR A 327 -9.61 2.22 10.68
CA THR A 327 -10.90 2.91 10.63
C THR A 327 -10.79 4.33 11.17
N ALA A 328 -10.20 4.51 12.36
CA ALA A 328 -10.04 5.83 12.97
C ALA A 328 -9.15 6.74 12.11
N THR A 329 -8.03 6.21 11.61
CA THR A 329 -7.08 6.95 10.76
C THR A 329 -7.73 7.37 9.44
N ARG A 330 -8.42 6.46 8.75
CA ARG A 330 -9.09 6.73 7.46
C ARG A 330 -10.16 7.81 7.60
N LEU A 331 -11.02 7.71 8.61
CA LEU A 331 -12.06 8.70 8.84
C LEU A 331 -11.46 10.07 9.17
N TYR A 332 -10.42 10.10 10.01
CA TYR A 332 -9.74 11.34 10.39
C TYR A 332 -9.03 12.01 9.20
N GLN A 333 -8.33 11.22 8.37
CA GLN A 333 -7.66 11.73 7.16
C GLN A 333 -8.67 12.24 6.12
N ALA A 334 -9.85 11.63 6.03
CA ALA A 334 -10.95 12.08 5.19
C ALA A 334 -11.72 13.30 5.76
N GLY A 335 -11.28 13.87 6.89
CA GLY A 335 -11.87 15.06 7.48
C GLY A 335 -13.18 14.82 8.24
N VAL A 336 -13.51 13.56 8.56
CA VAL A 336 -14.70 13.26 9.37
C VAL A 336 -14.51 13.79 10.79
N GLU A 337 -15.56 14.40 11.34
CA GLU A 337 -15.52 15.02 12.66
C GLU A 337 -15.14 14.00 13.76
N GLU A 338 -14.25 14.42 14.67
CA GLU A 338 -13.74 13.57 15.75
C GLU A 338 -14.86 12.96 16.61
N GLN A 339 -15.94 13.71 16.88
CA GLN A 339 -17.08 13.21 17.65
C GLN A 339 -17.73 11.99 16.99
N LEU A 340 -17.94 12.03 15.67
CA LEU A 340 -18.50 10.93 14.91
C LEU A 340 -17.54 9.73 14.84
N ILE A 341 -16.23 9.98 14.77
CA ILE A 341 -15.23 8.91 14.85
C ILE A 341 -15.21 8.30 16.25
N CYS A 342 -15.39 9.09 17.31
CA CYS A 342 -15.38 8.63 18.70
C CYS A 342 -16.59 7.73 19.00
N HIS A 343 -17.76 8.04 18.45
CA HIS A 343 -18.93 7.14 18.46
C HIS A 343 -18.64 5.78 17.82
N ARG A 344 -17.74 5.73 16.82
CA ARG A 344 -17.30 4.48 16.18
C ARG A 344 -16.10 3.84 16.88
N SER A 345 -15.21 4.59 17.49
CA SER A 345 -14.01 4.09 18.16
C SER A 345 -13.55 5.09 19.20
N ASN A 346 -13.68 4.74 20.48
CA ASN A 346 -13.22 5.55 21.62
C ASN A 346 -11.68 5.74 21.69
N ALA A 347 -10.94 5.35 20.64
CA ALA A 347 -9.48 5.38 20.59
C ALA A 347 -8.94 6.36 19.53
N VAL A 348 -9.77 7.28 19.01
CA VAL A 348 -9.39 8.25 17.97
C VAL A 348 -8.10 8.98 18.33
N ARG A 349 -8.02 9.47 19.57
CA ARG A 349 -6.85 10.21 20.09
C ARG A 349 -5.56 9.39 20.09
N SER A 350 -5.65 8.06 20.26
CA SER A 350 -4.48 7.16 20.23
C SER A 350 -4.01 6.81 18.81
N TYR A 351 -4.87 6.99 17.80
CA TYR A 351 -4.60 6.63 16.40
C TYR A 351 -4.42 7.81 15.48
N LYS A 352 -4.48 9.03 16.02
CA LYS A 352 -4.23 10.27 15.30
C LYS A 352 -2.77 10.27 14.80
N ARG A 353 -2.59 10.09 13.49
CA ARG A 353 -1.36 10.48 12.81
C ARG A 353 -1.72 11.63 11.88
N THR A 354 -1.30 12.84 12.26
CA THR A 354 -1.49 14.02 11.42
C THR A 354 -0.68 13.82 10.15
N ALA A 355 -1.34 13.78 8.99
CA ALA A 355 -0.66 13.73 7.71
C ALA A 355 -0.06 15.11 7.38
N ASN A 356 1.06 15.16 6.65
CA ASN A 356 1.73 16.40 6.27
C ASN A 356 0.77 17.39 5.56
N PHE A 357 -0.17 16.87 4.78
CA PHE A 357 -1.21 17.69 4.13
C PHE A 357 -2.10 18.44 5.12
N GLN A 358 -2.49 17.82 6.23
CA GLN A 358 -3.32 18.46 7.26
C GLN A 358 -2.53 19.49 8.08
N GLN A 359 -1.22 19.26 8.29
CA GLN A 359 -0.34 20.26 8.89
C GLN A 359 -0.23 21.49 8.00
N ASN A 360 -0.03 21.29 6.69
CA ASN A 360 0.00 22.36 5.71
C ASN A 360 -1.35 23.12 5.68
N GLU A 361 -2.47 22.41 5.68
CA GLU A 361 -3.81 23.01 5.71
C GLU A 361 -4.05 23.82 6.99
N SER A 362 -3.62 23.32 8.16
CA SER A 362 -3.69 24.08 9.40
C SER A 362 -2.84 25.35 9.35
N SER A 363 -1.68 25.31 8.69
CA SER A 363 -0.84 26.48 8.48
C SER A 363 -1.51 27.50 7.56
N GLU A 364 -2.11 27.06 6.45
CA GLU A 364 -2.82 27.92 5.50
C GLU A 364 -4.05 28.61 6.13
N ILE A 365 -4.76 27.91 7.02
CA ILE A 365 -5.86 28.50 7.82
C ILE A 365 -5.31 29.57 8.77
N LEU A 366 -4.20 29.30 9.47
CA LEU A 366 -3.56 30.27 10.37
C LEU A 366 -3.03 31.50 9.62
N TYR A 367 -2.59 31.34 8.37
CA TYR A 367 -2.25 32.45 7.48
C TYR A 367 -3.46 33.19 6.90
N GLY A 368 -4.69 32.78 7.23
CA GLY A 368 -5.92 33.38 6.72
C GLY A 368 -6.18 33.11 5.23
N LYS A 369 -5.38 32.23 4.60
CA LYS A 369 -5.49 31.89 3.17
C LYS A 369 -6.59 30.89 2.88
N LYS A 370 -7.10 30.21 3.92
CA LYS A 370 -8.19 29.23 3.80
C LYS A 370 -9.18 29.40 4.95
N GLN A 371 -10.46 29.62 4.64
CA GLN A 371 -11.53 29.59 5.65
C GLN A 371 -12.05 28.15 5.82
N LYS A 372 -12.31 27.74 7.06
CA LYS A 372 -12.84 26.42 7.39
C LYS A 372 -14.27 26.30 6.84
N THR A 373 -14.48 25.46 5.82
CA THR A 373 -15.82 25.15 5.32
C THR A 373 -16.53 24.28 6.35
N THR A 374 -17.30 24.92 7.23
CA THR A 374 -18.17 24.21 8.17
C THR A 374 -19.44 23.89 7.42
N THR A 375 -19.66 22.64 7.01
CA THR A 375 -20.98 22.19 6.59
C THR A 375 -21.82 22.05 7.85
N CYS A 376 -22.42 23.15 8.30
CA CYS A 376 -23.45 23.16 9.33
C CYS A 376 -24.79 23.24 8.60
N THR A 377 -25.55 22.14 8.58
CA THR A 377 -26.98 22.17 8.28
C THR A 377 -27.70 22.85 9.45
N GLU A 378 -27.74 24.18 9.43
CA GLU A 378 -28.67 24.95 10.26
C GLU A 378 -29.96 25.16 9.46
N THR A 379 -30.98 24.37 9.81
CA THR A 379 -32.36 24.62 9.40
C THR A 379 -32.85 25.88 10.11
N LYS A 380 -32.80 27.03 9.44
CA LYS A 380 -33.62 28.19 9.84
C LYS A 380 -34.98 28.09 9.17
N LEU A 381 -35.97 27.73 9.98
CA LEU A 381 -37.38 28.06 9.74
C LEU A 381 -37.52 29.58 9.76
N GLN A 382 -37.89 30.19 8.64
CA GLN A 382 -38.68 31.41 8.63
C GLN A 382 -39.54 31.44 7.36
N SER A 383 -40.82 31.68 7.61
CA SER A 383 -41.94 31.67 6.70
C SER A 383 -42.11 32.98 5.94
N GLN A 384 -42.78 32.85 4.79
CA GLN A 384 -43.53 33.85 3.99
C GLN A 384 -42.85 34.54 2.79
N GLU A 385 -43.31 34.09 1.60
CA GLU A 385 -43.94 34.84 0.49
C GLU A 385 -43.24 36.10 -0.09
N GLU A 386 -42.74 36.02 -1.33
CA GLU A 386 -43.47 36.43 -2.56
C GLU A 386 -42.62 36.30 -3.86
N LYS A 387 -43.27 35.66 -4.86
CA LYS A 387 -43.30 35.86 -6.33
C LYS A 387 -42.10 36.40 -7.16
N THR A 388 -41.82 35.61 -8.21
CA THR A 388 -41.43 35.96 -9.62
C THR A 388 -40.11 36.72 -9.84
N SER A 389 -39.15 36.27 -10.66
CA SER A 389 -39.19 35.90 -12.08
C SER A 389 -37.83 35.33 -12.53
N HIS A 390 -37.81 34.78 -13.76
CA HIS A 390 -36.70 34.13 -14.48
C HIS A 390 -35.28 34.69 -14.32
N ASP A 391 -34.31 33.79 -14.20
CA ASP A 391 -33.33 33.43 -15.25
C ASP A 391 -32.06 32.85 -14.58
N THR A 392 -31.69 31.59 -14.87
CA THR A 392 -30.32 31.14 -14.56
C THR A 392 -29.88 29.99 -15.45
N SER A 393 -28.98 30.35 -16.36
CA SER A 393 -28.05 29.50 -17.09
C SER A 393 -27.39 28.43 -16.21
N HIS A 394 -27.37 27.21 -16.73
CA HIS A 394 -26.69 26.04 -16.17
C HIS A 394 -25.17 26.26 -16.04
N GLN A 395 -24.62 26.06 -14.85
CA GLN A 395 -23.27 25.52 -14.69
C GLN A 395 -23.35 24.08 -14.17
N VAL A 396 -23.19 23.14 -15.10
CA VAL A 396 -23.03 21.72 -14.85
C VAL A 396 -21.67 21.49 -14.18
N VAL A 397 -21.66 21.16 -12.89
CA VAL A 397 -20.44 20.69 -12.23
C VAL A 397 -20.16 19.28 -12.71
N ASN A 398 -19.04 19.14 -13.42
CA ASN A 398 -18.62 17.95 -14.14
C ASN A 398 -18.28 16.79 -13.19
N ILE A 399 -19.23 15.85 -13.04
CA ILE A 399 -19.16 14.65 -12.19
C ILE A 399 -18.00 13.70 -12.59
N GLU A 400 -17.43 13.84 -13.80
CA GLU A 400 -16.29 13.07 -14.29
C GLU A 400 -14.98 13.36 -13.51
N ALA A 401 -14.83 14.56 -12.93
CA ALA A 401 -13.61 14.96 -12.22
C ALA A 401 -13.49 14.28 -10.85
N VAL A 402 -14.60 14.03 -10.17
CA VAL A 402 -14.65 13.31 -8.88
C VAL A 402 -14.35 11.81 -9.09
N ARG A 403 -14.67 11.28 -10.28
CA ARG A 403 -14.46 9.87 -10.61
C ARG A 403 -12.96 9.51 -10.75
N ARG A 404 -12.11 10.45 -11.20
CA ARG A 404 -10.67 10.19 -11.43
C ARG A 404 -9.83 10.06 -10.15
N GLN A 405 -10.29 10.60 -9.01
CA GLN A 405 -9.58 10.44 -7.73
C GLN A 405 -9.88 9.11 -7.00
N SER A 406 -10.89 8.36 -7.44
CA SER A 406 -11.25 7.05 -6.85
C SER A 406 -10.38 5.89 -7.33
N VAL A 407 -9.67 6.04 -8.47
CA VAL A 407 -8.97 4.93 -9.15
C VAL A 407 -7.59 4.62 -8.55
N ALA A 408 -7.05 5.48 -7.67
CA ALA A 408 -5.69 5.31 -7.12
C ALA A 408 -5.60 4.48 -5.82
N ASN A 409 -6.72 4.12 -5.18
CA ASN A 409 -6.68 3.62 -3.79
C ASN A 409 -6.90 2.11 -3.59
N VAL A 410 -6.77 1.30 -4.65
CA VAL A 410 -6.90 -0.16 -4.53
C VAL A 410 -5.54 -0.86 -4.30
N SER A 411 -4.40 -0.23 -4.65
CA SER A 411 -3.08 -0.88 -4.56
C SER A 411 -2.27 -0.60 -3.28
N GLU A 412 -2.76 0.20 -2.33
CA GLU A 412 -2.02 0.51 -1.09
C GLU A 412 -2.47 -0.28 0.15
N PHE A 413 -3.55 -1.06 0.07
CA PHE A 413 -4.24 -1.53 1.29
C PHE A 413 -4.67 -3.00 1.31
N LEU A 414 -4.28 -3.75 0.29
CA LEU A 414 -3.97 -5.17 0.34
C LEU A 414 -2.56 -5.25 -0.19
#